data_AF-A0A2U3EBI7-F1
#
_entry.id   AF-A0A2U3EBI7-F1
#
_cell.length_a   1.000
_cell.length_b   1.000
_cell.length_c   1.000
_cell.angle_alpha   90.00
_cell.angle_beta   90.00
_cell.angle_gamma   90.00
#
_symmetry.space_group_name_H-M   'P 1'
#
loop_
_entity.id
_entity.type
_entity.pdbx_description
1 polymer ?
#
loop_
_entity_poly.entity_id
_entity_poly.type
_entity_poly.pdbx_seq_one_letter_code
_entity_poly.pdbx_strand_id
1 'polypeptide(L)'
;MASSSGVPANAAHVNMMTDTVIANLPTEGLRAIIRHVLVSRPDITSTFEAETRNYLAQDASASLGTRIQTLDLDELKKAQQLIRCMLGSGVPFQGIPWLGKVAIRAANLATELQVVDSGRACAFLASIDGDVVQAMTAVQKALFVQSGVRPMSTEETDIVEKLLGDLIACQEGFQGAEYPYRRGAIATANALGLSQPPLPFRDTVTVTAKQAFPPTKPSETFTLNGKQVPRIFSGLWQMSSPAWGSAPTSKIVEQFSTHAQHGFTAFDMADHYGDAEIIFASAS
;
A
#
# COMPACT_ATOMS: atom_id res chain seq x y z
N MET A 1 48.00 19.29 27.58
CA MET A 1 46.58 19.70 27.44
C MET A 1 46.16 19.46 25.99
N ALA A 2 45.00 18.82 25.83
CA ALA A 2 44.18 18.64 24.63
C ALA A 2 44.84 18.03 23.36
N SER A 3 44.81 16.70 23.30
CA SER A 3 44.79 15.93 22.06
C SER A 3 43.42 16.11 21.37
N SER A 4 43.39 16.74 20.20
CA SER A 4 42.24 16.70 19.30
C SER A 4 42.24 15.36 18.55
N SER A 5 41.58 14.37 19.12
CA SER A 5 41.22 13.14 18.41
C SER A 5 40.13 13.46 17.38
N GLY A 6 40.55 13.91 16.20
CA GLY A 6 39.70 13.87 15.01
C GLY A 6 39.51 12.40 14.62
N VAL A 7 38.31 11.88 14.81
CA VAL A 7 37.92 10.59 14.25
C VAL A 7 37.84 10.77 12.73
N PRO A 8 38.63 10.04 11.92
CA PRO A 8 38.46 10.08 10.48
C PRO A 8 37.17 9.34 10.11
N ALA A 9 36.32 10.00 9.32
CA ALA A 9 35.20 9.37 8.67
C ALA A 9 35.73 8.34 7.66
N ASN A 10 35.79 7.06 8.07
CA ASN A 10 36.06 5.95 7.17
C ASN A 10 34.81 5.71 6.30
N ALA A 11 34.69 6.45 5.19
CA ALA A 11 33.88 6.01 4.07
C ALA A 11 34.58 4.76 3.49
N ALA A 12 34.20 3.58 3.96
CA ALA A 12 34.71 2.32 3.43
C ALA A 12 34.28 2.20 1.96
N HIS A 13 35.23 2.31 1.04
CA HIS A 13 34.98 2.13 -0.40
C HIS A 13 34.47 0.70 -0.64
N VAL A 14 33.35 0.54 -1.37
CA VAL A 14 32.86 -0.78 -1.77
C VAL A 14 33.95 -1.47 -2.58
N ASN A 15 34.23 -2.74 -2.30
CA ASN A 15 35.22 -3.50 -3.08
C ASN A 15 34.87 -3.43 -4.57
N MET A 16 35.84 -3.07 -5.42
CA MET A 16 35.66 -2.93 -6.87
C MET A 16 35.04 -4.16 -7.54
N MET A 17 35.32 -5.37 -7.04
CA MET A 17 34.70 -6.60 -7.55
C MET A 17 33.23 -6.71 -7.14
N THR A 18 32.88 -6.26 -5.94
CA THR A 18 31.48 -6.17 -5.48
C THR A 18 30.71 -5.14 -6.29
N ASP A 19 31.33 -3.99 -6.57
CA ASP A 19 30.73 -2.94 -7.41
C ASP A 19 30.45 -3.44 -8.83
N THR A 20 31.38 -4.21 -9.41
CA THR A 20 31.19 -4.88 -10.71
C THR A 20 29.98 -5.82 -10.68
N VAL A 21 29.76 -6.56 -9.58
CA VAL A 21 28.58 -7.43 -9.42
C VAL A 21 27.31 -6.58 -9.35
N ILE A 22 27.29 -5.51 -8.55
CA ILE A 22 26.12 -4.62 -8.39
C ILE A 22 25.76 -3.98 -9.74
N ALA A 23 26.75 -3.48 -10.49
CA ALA A 23 26.55 -2.79 -11.75
C ALA A 23 26.02 -3.69 -12.88
N ASN A 24 26.27 -5.00 -12.83
CA ASN A 24 25.96 -5.93 -13.93
C ASN A 24 24.84 -6.93 -13.59
N LEU A 25 24.42 -7.05 -12.33
CA LEU A 25 23.32 -7.94 -11.97
C LEU A 25 22.00 -7.46 -12.58
N PRO A 26 21.20 -8.35 -13.20
CA PRO A 26 19.83 -8.03 -13.57
C PRO A 26 19.03 -7.62 -12.33
N THR A 27 18.07 -6.71 -12.49
CA THR A 27 17.32 -6.15 -11.36
C THR A 27 16.60 -7.23 -10.53
N GLU A 28 16.05 -8.26 -11.16
CA GLU A 28 15.44 -9.39 -10.43
C GLU A 28 16.47 -10.20 -9.65
N GLY A 29 17.67 -10.40 -10.21
CA GLY A 29 18.78 -11.06 -9.53
C GLY A 29 19.22 -10.27 -8.30
N LEU A 30 19.36 -8.95 -8.43
CA LEU A 30 19.68 -8.07 -7.31
C LEU A 30 18.63 -8.14 -6.20
N ARG A 31 17.33 -8.08 -6.54
CA ARG A 31 16.24 -8.22 -5.56
C ARG A 31 16.26 -9.58 -4.86
N ALA A 32 16.48 -10.67 -5.60
CA ALA A 32 16.55 -12.01 -5.02
C ALA A 32 17.71 -12.13 -4.03
N ILE A 33 18.90 -11.63 -4.39
CA ILE A 33 20.09 -11.65 -3.54
C ILE A 33 19.86 -10.80 -2.29
N ILE A 34 19.36 -9.57 -2.42
CA ILE A 34 19.09 -8.70 -1.26
C ILE A 34 18.08 -9.34 -0.31
N ARG A 35 16.97 -9.90 -0.84
CA ARG A 35 16.00 -10.63 0.00
C ARG A 35 16.67 -11.78 0.74
N HIS A 36 17.51 -12.56 0.07
CA HIS A 36 18.23 -13.64 0.72
C HIS A 36 19.20 -13.15 1.80
N VAL A 37 19.94 -12.07 1.55
CA VAL A 37 20.81 -11.44 2.55
C VAL A 37 20.01 -11.01 3.78
N LEU A 38 18.88 -10.33 3.60
CA LEU A 38 18.03 -9.87 4.71
C LEU A 38 17.42 -11.03 5.52
N VAL A 39 17.06 -12.14 4.86
CA VAL A 39 16.57 -13.35 5.53
C VAL A 39 17.68 -14.05 6.30
N SER A 40 18.85 -14.22 5.67
CA SER A 40 19.99 -14.95 6.25
C SER A 40 20.73 -14.12 7.31
N ARG A 41 20.61 -12.78 7.27
CA ARG A 41 21.27 -11.82 8.16
C ARG A 41 20.29 -10.72 8.59
N PRO A 42 19.35 -11.04 9.52
CA PRO A 42 18.36 -10.07 9.98
C PRO A 42 18.97 -8.81 10.62
N ASP A 43 20.20 -8.91 11.15
CA ASP A 43 20.99 -7.82 11.73
C ASP A 43 21.27 -6.67 10.74
N ILE A 44 21.23 -6.94 9.44
CA ILE A 44 21.50 -5.95 8.38
C ILE A 44 20.24 -5.13 8.03
N THR A 45 19.05 -5.58 8.42
CA THR A 45 17.77 -4.97 8.01
C THR A 45 17.68 -3.49 8.38
N SER A 46 18.01 -3.14 9.63
CA SER A 46 17.96 -1.75 10.10
C SER A 46 18.95 -0.84 9.37
N THR A 47 20.12 -1.37 8.99
CA THR A 47 21.12 -0.67 8.18
C THR A 47 20.60 -0.44 6.76
N PHE A 48 20.01 -1.46 6.12
CA PHE A 48 19.42 -1.33 4.79
C PHE A 48 18.30 -0.28 4.77
N GLU A 49 17.43 -0.28 5.77
CA GLU A 49 16.38 0.73 5.92
C GLU A 49 16.98 2.13 6.16
N ALA A 50 18.03 2.24 6.98
CA ALA A 50 18.70 3.52 7.24
C ALA A 50 19.36 4.11 5.98
N GLU A 51 20.08 3.30 5.20
CA GLU A 51 20.68 3.76 3.95
C GLU A 51 19.62 4.09 2.90
N THR A 52 18.49 3.38 2.89
CA THR A 52 17.34 3.73 2.05
C THR A 52 16.80 5.11 2.43
N ARG A 53 16.66 5.42 3.73
CA ARG A 53 16.24 6.75 4.19
C ARG A 53 17.24 7.85 3.82
N ASN A 54 18.54 7.58 3.92
CA ASN A 54 19.59 8.53 3.53
C ASN A 54 19.52 8.85 2.03
N TYR A 55 19.38 7.81 1.20
CA TYR A 55 19.17 7.96 -0.24
C TYR A 55 17.93 8.79 -0.56
N LEU A 56 16.79 8.50 0.09
CA LEU A 56 15.55 9.24 -0.11
C LEU A 56 15.66 10.71 0.35
N ALA A 57 16.34 10.99 1.46
CA ALA A 57 16.52 12.36 1.93
C ALA A 57 17.31 13.21 0.91
N GLN A 58 18.30 12.60 0.25
CA GLN A 58 19.14 13.24 -0.76
C GLN A 58 18.43 13.39 -2.12
N ASP A 59 17.71 12.36 -2.57
CA ASP A 59 17.18 12.28 -3.94
C ASP A 59 15.67 12.63 -4.03
N ALA A 60 14.86 12.21 -3.05
CA ALA A 60 13.42 12.41 -3.07
C ALA A 60 13.02 13.88 -2.83
N SER A 61 13.78 14.62 -2.00
CA SER A 61 13.55 16.06 -1.79
C SER A 61 13.77 16.87 -3.07
N ALA A 62 14.71 16.46 -3.93
CA ALA A 62 15.00 17.12 -5.20
C ALA A 62 14.01 16.72 -6.31
N SER A 63 13.58 15.46 -6.34
CA SER A 63 12.72 14.89 -7.39
C SER A 63 11.22 15.14 -7.19
N LEU A 64 10.71 15.08 -5.95
CA LEU A 64 9.28 15.27 -5.63
C LEU A 64 8.90 16.74 -5.39
N GLY A 65 9.90 17.58 -5.08
CA GLY A 65 9.76 18.90 -4.47
C GLY A 65 8.96 19.94 -5.25
N THR A 66 9.06 19.98 -6.58
CA THR A 66 8.73 21.21 -7.32
C THR A 66 7.57 21.15 -8.30
N ARG A 67 6.98 20.00 -8.65
CA ARG A 67 5.89 20.01 -9.66
C ARG A 67 4.96 18.79 -9.74
N ILE A 68 4.62 18.11 -8.63
CA ILE A 68 3.65 16.98 -8.66
C ILE A 68 2.37 17.31 -9.45
N GLN A 69 1.88 18.54 -9.34
CA GLN A 69 0.67 19.00 -10.03
C GLN A 69 0.77 19.00 -11.56
N THR A 70 1.97 19.00 -12.15
CA THR A 70 2.15 19.00 -13.61
C THR A 70 2.63 17.67 -14.15
N LEU A 71 2.91 16.70 -13.28
CA LEU A 71 3.44 15.41 -13.71
C LEU A 71 2.41 14.64 -14.54
N ASP A 72 2.91 13.86 -15.49
CA ASP A 72 2.13 12.86 -16.22
C ASP A 72 2.04 11.53 -15.44
N LEU A 73 1.33 10.53 -16.00
CA LEU A 73 1.15 9.24 -15.35
C LEU A 73 2.46 8.47 -15.11
N ASP A 74 3.46 8.58 -15.98
CA ASP A 74 4.72 7.84 -15.83
C ASP A 74 5.65 8.49 -14.81
N GLU A 75 5.64 9.81 -14.74
CA GLU A 75 6.33 10.56 -13.70
C GLU A 75 5.70 10.33 -12.32
N LEU A 76 4.37 10.27 -12.24
CA LEU A 76 3.68 9.91 -11.00
C LEU A 76 3.99 8.48 -10.53
N LYS A 77 4.19 7.53 -11.45
CA LYS A 77 4.66 6.17 -11.10
C LYS A 77 6.05 6.18 -10.47
N LYS A 78 6.96 7.02 -10.96
CA LYS A 78 8.29 7.18 -10.33
C LYS A 78 8.16 7.79 -8.94
N ALA A 79 7.31 8.79 -8.77
CA ALA A 79 7.01 9.37 -7.47
C ALA A 79 6.41 8.32 -6.50
N GLN A 80 5.48 7.49 -6.97
CA GLN A 80 4.89 6.40 -6.22
C GLN A 80 5.95 5.39 -5.73
N GLN A 81 6.95 5.06 -6.56
CA GLN A 81 8.04 4.16 -6.15
C GLN A 81 8.86 4.74 -4.99
N LEU A 82 9.18 6.04 -5.02
CA LEU A 82 9.89 6.71 -3.92
C LEU A 82 9.05 6.72 -2.63
N ILE A 83 7.74 6.98 -2.75
CA ILE A 83 6.81 6.93 -1.62
C ILE A 83 6.79 5.52 -1.01
N ARG A 84 6.70 4.47 -1.83
CA ARG A 84 6.76 3.08 -1.34
C ARG A 84 8.05 2.80 -0.56
N CYS A 85 9.19 3.33 -1.01
CA CYS A 85 10.44 3.23 -0.27
C CYS A 85 10.38 3.96 1.08
N MET A 86 9.72 5.14 1.16
CA MET A 86 9.50 5.83 2.44
C MET A 86 8.63 4.99 3.40
N LEU A 87 7.54 4.42 2.89
CA LEU A 87 6.65 3.56 3.69
C LEU A 87 7.40 2.30 4.18
N GLY A 88 8.16 1.66 3.30
CA GLY A 88 8.90 0.43 3.59
C GLY A 88 10.14 0.62 4.47
N SER A 89 10.71 1.82 4.51
CA SER A 89 11.91 2.14 5.32
C SER A 89 11.58 2.76 6.68
N GLY A 90 10.32 2.66 7.13
CA GLY A 90 9.91 3.06 8.48
C GLY A 90 9.70 4.56 8.69
N VAL A 91 9.50 5.34 7.63
CA VAL A 91 9.17 6.78 7.71
C VAL A 91 7.80 7.11 7.06
N PRO A 92 6.71 6.44 7.48
CA PRO A 92 5.40 6.58 6.82
C PRO A 92 4.87 8.02 6.84
N PHE A 93 5.03 8.74 7.95
CA PHE A 93 4.56 10.12 8.09
C PHE A 93 5.26 11.11 7.16
N GLN A 94 6.48 10.81 6.69
CA GLN A 94 7.15 11.62 5.67
C GLN A 94 6.61 11.33 4.27
N GLY A 95 6.18 10.09 4.00
CA GLY A 95 5.63 9.67 2.71
C GLY A 95 4.17 10.05 2.49
N ILE A 96 3.35 10.06 3.54
CA ILE A 96 1.89 10.32 3.46
C ILE A 96 1.55 11.65 2.75
N PRO A 97 2.19 12.80 3.06
CA PRO A 97 1.89 14.06 2.37
C PRO A 97 2.14 13.99 0.85
N TRP A 98 3.15 13.22 0.43
CA TRP A 98 3.43 12.99 -0.98
C TRP A 98 2.41 12.06 -1.62
N LEU A 99 1.98 11.02 -0.90
CA LEU A 99 0.93 10.11 -1.35
C LEU A 99 -0.38 10.84 -1.61
N GLY A 100 -0.80 11.74 -0.72
CA GLY A 100 -2.00 12.57 -0.93
C GLY A 100 -1.92 13.44 -2.19
N LYS A 101 -0.77 14.09 -2.43
CA LYS A 101 -0.54 14.88 -3.65
C LYS A 101 -0.58 14.03 -4.92
N VAL A 102 0.04 12.84 -4.89
CA VAL A 102 0.00 11.89 -6.02
C VAL A 102 -1.41 11.40 -6.27
N ALA A 103 -2.18 11.09 -5.22
CA ALA A 103 -3.57 10.65 -5.32
C ALA A 103 -4.46 11.71 -5.99
N ILE A 104 -4.37 12.97 -5.55
CA ILE A 104 -5.11 14.09 -6.15
C ILE A 104 -4.75 14.25 -7.63
N ARG A 105 -3.45 14.31 -7.95
CA ARG A 105 -3.03 14.52 -9.34
C ARG A 105 -3.47 13.37 -10.25
N ALA A 106 -3.30 12.13 -9.80
CA ALA A 106 -3.70 10.95 -10.58
C ALA A 106 -5.21 10.92 -10.80
N ALA A 107 -6.01 11.29 -9.79
CA ALA A 107 -7.46 11.43 -9.91
C ALA A 107 -7.84 12.48 -10.98
N ASN A 108 -7.26 13.69 -10.89
CA ASN A 108 -7.52 14.75 -11.86
C ASN A 108 -7.16 14.33 -13.29
N LEU A 109 -6.00 13.71 -13.48
CA LEU A 109 -5.59 13.17 -14.78
C LEU A 109 -6.58 12.13 -15.31
N ALA A 110 -7.06 11.22 -14.45
CA ALA A 110 -8.01 10.21 -14.87
C ALA A 110 -9.36 10.81 -15.30
N THR A 111 -9.80 11.90 -14.66
CA THR A 111 -11.01 12.63 -15.06
C THR A 111 -10.78 13.46 -16.35
N GLU A 112 -9.56 13.94 -16.59
CA GLU A 112 -9.18 14.72 -17.77
C GLU A 112 -8.96 13.85 -19.04
N LEU A 113 -8.50 12.61 -18.88
CA LEU A 113 -8.13 11.73 -19.99
C LEU A 113 -9.35 11.07 -20.67
N GLN A 114 -9.39 11.12 -22.01
CA GLN A 114 -10.41 10.44 -22.82
C GLN A 114 -10.25 8.91 -22.82
N VAL A 115 -11.33 8.20 -23.19
CA VAL A 115 -11.60 6.74 -23.10
C VAL A 115 -10.43 5.79 -23.40
N VAL A 116 -9.48 6.15 -24.27
CA VAL A 116 -8.40 5.26 -24.74
C VAL A 116 -7.37 4.93 -23.65
N ASP A 117 -7.09 5.84 -22.71
CA ASP A 117 -6.13 5.60 -21.61
C ASP A 117 -6.82 5.28 -20.26
N SER A 118 -8.15 5.09 -20.29
CA SER A 118 -8.98 4.83 -19.11
C SER A 118 -8.53 3.58 -18.34
N GLY A 119 -8.19 2.49 -19.04
CA GLY A 119 -7.75 1.25 -18.39
C GLY A 119 -6.43 1.39 -17.63
N ARG A 120 -5.47 2.12 -18.20
CA ARG A 120 -4.17 2.39 -17.56
C ARG A 120 -4.32 3.34 -16.38
N ALA A 121 -5.14 4.39 -16.53
CA ALA A 121 -5.46 5.30 -15.44
C ALA A 121 -6.16 4.55 -14.29
N CYS A 122 -7.19 3.75 -14.56
CA CYS A 122 -7.88 2.93 -13.56
C CYS A 122 -6.92 1.97 -12.82
N ALA A 123 -6.03 1.29 -13.54
CA ALA A 123 -5.05 0.40 -12.91
C ALA A 123 -4.08 1.18 -12.00
N PHE A 124 -3.65 2.38 -12.42
CA PHE A 124 -2.77 3.21 -11.62
C PHE A 124 -3.48 3.77 -10.38
N LEU A 125 -4.74 4.21 -10.52
CA LEU A 125 -5.57 4.65 -9.40
C LEU A 125 -5.77 3.53 -8.37
N ALA A 126 -6.07 2.30 -8.83
CA ALA A 126 -6.18 1.13 -7.95
C ALA A 126 -4.86 0.81 -7.23
N SER A 127 -3.73 1.02 -7.91
CA SER A 127 -2.40 0.89 -7.30
C SER A 127 -2.17 1.93 -6.20
N ILE A 128 -2.59 3.18 -6.39
CA ILE A 128 -2.49 4.24 -5.37
C ILE A 128 -3.41 3.92 -4.19
N ASP A 129 -4.64 3.46 -4.43
CA ASP A 129 -5.57 3.04 -3.38
C ASP A 129 -4.94 1.97 -2.46
N GLY A 130 -4.29 0.97 -3.06
CA GLY A 130 -3.54 -0.04 -2.31
C GLY A 130 -2.33 0.55 -1.56
N ASP A 131 -1.66 1.57 -2.10
CA ASP A 131 -0.54 2.23 -1.40
C ASP A 131 -1.04 3.03 -0.18
N VAL A 132 -2.24 3.60 -0.24
CA VAL A 132 -2.88 4.26 0.92
C VAL A 132 -3.14 3.25 2.04
N VAL A 133 -3.68 2.07 1.70
CA VAL A 133 -3.87 0.98 2.66
C VAL A 133 -2.52 0.56 3.27
N GLN A 134 -1.49 0.38 2.42
CA GLN A 134 -0.15 0.03 2.88
C GLN A 134 0.45 1.13 3.77
N ALA A 135 0.19 2.40 3.49
CA ALA A 135 0.63 3.51 4.32
C ALA A 135 0.02 3.44 5.72
N MET A 136 -1.27 3.10 5.84
CA MET A 136 -1.92 2.93 7.15
C MET A 136 -1.37 1.73 7.91
N THR A 137 -1.04 0.63 7.22
CA THR A 137 -0.33 -0.51 7.82
C THR A 137 1.06 -0.08 8.32
N ALA A 138 1.78 0.74 7.56
CA ALA A 138 3.08 1.27 7.96
C ALA A 138 2.97 2.24 9.16
N VAL A 139 1.90 3.05 9.23
CA VAL A 139 1.58 3.89 10.40
C VAL A 139 1.38 3.02 11.64
N GLN A 140 0.52 1.99 11.57
CA GLN A 140 0.29 1.08 12.71
C GLN A 140 1.61 0.45 13.20
N LYS A 141 2.47 0.01 12.28
CA LYS A 141 3.81 -0.51 12.63
C LYS A 141 4.70 0.55 13.28
N ALA A 142 4.69 1.79 12.80
CA ALA A 142 5.48 2.88 13.39
C ALA A 142 4.98 3.31 14.78
N LEU A 143 3.70 3.07 15.08
CA LEU A 143 3.10 3.30 16.40
C LEU A 143 3.33 2.13 17.36
N PHE A 144 3.76 0.96 16.87
CA PHE A 144 4.12 -0.17 17.72
C PHE A 144 5.48 0.07 18.38
N VAL A 145 5.48 0.18 19.71
CA VAL A 145 6.65 0.37 20.57
C VAL A 145 6.74 -0.77 21.59
N GLN A 146 7.83 -0.86 22.34
CA GLN A 146 8.02 -1.96 23.32
C GLN A 146 6.91 -2.05 24.37
N SER A 147 6.26 -0.93 24.71
CA SER A 147 5.15 -0.86 25.67
C SER A 147 3.76 -1.12 25.05
N GLY A 148 3.68 -1.52 23.77
CA GLY A 148 2.44 -1.71 23.04
C GLY A 148 2.27 -0.68 21.92
N VAL A 149 1.05 -0.21 21.68
CA VAL A 149 0.78 0.81 20.64
C VAL A 149 0.74 2.19 21.29
N ARG A 150 1.60 3.11 20.87
CA ARG A 150 1.53 4.51 21.28
C ARG A 150 0.46 5.26 20.47
N PRO A 151 -0.17 6.31 21.03
CA PRO A 151 -1.01 7.19 20.23
C PRO A 151 -0.16 7.97 19.21
N MET A 152 -0.83 8.43 18.14
CA MET A 152 -0.27 9.44 17.24
C MET A 152 -0.07 10.77 17.99
N SER A 153 0.97 11.51 17.62
CA SER A 153 1.10 12.92 18.02
C SER A 153 0.06 13.78 17.31
N THR A 154 -0.07 15.04 17.72
CA THR A 154 -0.93 16.01 17.03
C THR A 154 -0.52 16.16 15.56
N GLU A 155 0.78 16.31 15.31
CA GLU A 155 1.32 16.48 13.96
C GLU A 155 1.12 15.23 13.10
N GLU A 156 1.31 14.03 13.67
CA GLU A 156 1.03 12.76 12.99
C GLU A 156 -0.46 12.62 12.65
N THR A 157 -1.33 13.03 13.57
CA THR A 157 -2.79 13.05 13.37
C THR A 157 -3.17 14.01 12.25
N ASP A 158 -2.67 15.24 12.27
CA ASP A 158 -2.92 16.25 11.23
C ASP A 158 -2.51 15.75 9.83
N ILE A 159 -1.39 15.03 9.73
CA ILE A 159 -0.92 14.41 8.47
C ILE A 159 -1.93 13.39 7.95
N VAL A 160 -2.45 12.52 8.83
CA VAL A 160 -3.40 11.45 8.46
C VAL A 160 -4.80 12.04 8.17
N GLU A 161 -5.26 13.01 8.95
CA GLU A 161 -6.51 13.74 8.70
C GLU A 161 -6.47 14.48 7.36
N LYS A 162 -5.35 15.14 7.05
CA LYS A 162 -5.16 15.79 5.77
C LYS A 162 -5.24 14.78 4.62
N LEU A 163 -4.60 13.62 4.75
CA LEU A 163 -4.71 12.56 3.74
C LEU A 163 -6.17 12.15 3.54
N LEU A 164 -6.92 11.92 4.61
CA LEU A 164 -8.34 11.56 4.52
C LEU A 164 -9.14 12.65 3.78
N GLY A 165 -8.90 13.93 4.10
CA GLY A 165 -9.51 15.06 3.40
C GLY A 165 -9.16 15.11 1.91
N ASP A 166 -7.88 14.91 1.57
CA ASP A 166 -7.39 14.87 0.19
C ASP A 166 -8.07 13.74 -0.62
N LEU A 167 -8.25 12.56 -0.02
CA LEU A 167 -8.95 11.43 -0.64
C LEU A 167 -10.42 11.78 -0.86
N ILE A 168 -11.12 12.22 0.17
CA ILE A 168 -12.55 12.58 0.08
C ILE A 168 -12.79 13.66 -0.98
N ALA A 169 -11.91 14.66 -1.10
CA ALA A 169 -12.02 15.69 -2.13
C ALA A 169 -11.95 15.12 -3.55
N CYS A 170 -11.19 14.03 -3.78
CA CYS A 170 -11.13 13.37 -5.08
C CYS A 170 -12.48 12.77 -5.50
N GLN A 171 -13.37 12.44 -4.55
CA GLN A 171 -14.65 11.81 -4.83
C GLN A 171 -15.55 12.67 -5.73
N GLU A 172 -15.44 13.99 -5.66
CA GLU A 172 -16.25 14.92 -6.48
C GLU A 172 -16.02 14.72 -7.98
N GLY A 173 -14.81 14.31 -8.39
CA GLY A 173 -14.44 14.08 -9.78
C GLY A 173 -14.96 12.77 -10.39
N PHE A 174 -15.57 11.89 -9.59
CA PHE A 174 -16.01 10.55 -10.01
C PHE A 174 -17.53 10.34 -9.84
N GLN A 175 -18.34 11.39 -9.85
CA GLN A 175 -19.79 11.26 -9.77
C GLN A 175 -20.35 10.37 -10.89
N GLY A 176 -21.04 9.29 -10.53
CA GLY A 176 -21.59 8.33 -11.50
C GLY A 176 -20.62 7.21 -11.93
N ALA A 177 -19.40 7.21 -11.40
CA ALA A 177 -18.39 6.16 -11.62
C ALA A 177 -18.00 5.49 -10.29
N GLU A 178 -17.21 4.43 -10.35
CA GLU A 178 -16.56 3.85 -9.16
C GLU A 178 -15.49 4.81 -8.64
N TYR A 179 -15.57 5.21 -7.37
CA TYR A 179 -14.54 6.03 -6.75
C TYR A 179 -13.31 5.17 -6.44
N PRO A 180 -12.13 5.56 -6.97
CA PRO A 180 -10.97 4.69 -6.96
C PRO A 180 -10.33 4.47 -5.59
N TYR A 181 -10.48 5.41 -4.64
CA TYR A 181 -9.72 5.39 -3.38
C TYR A 181 -10.56 4.98 -2.16
N ARG A 182 -11.61 4.19 -2.38
CA ARG A 182 -12.56 3.80 -1.34
C ARG A 182 -11.89 3.03 -0.20
N ARG A 183 -11.01 2.06 -0.52
CA ARG A 183 -10.38 1.20 0.48
C ARG A 183 -9.37 1.99 1.31
N GLY A 184 -8.56 2.80 0.64
CA GLY A 184 -7.62 3.72 1.25
C GLY A 184 -8.31 4.67 2.23
N ALA A 185 -9.39 5.33 1.80
CA ALA A 185 -10.14 6.25 2.66
C ALA A 185 -10.74 5.57 3.91
N ILE A 186 -11.25 4.34 3.79
CA ILE A 186 -11.73 3.55 4.94
C ILE A 186 -10.55 3.20 5.87
N ALA A 187 -9.43 2.72 5.33
CA ALA A 187 -8.25 2.41 6.12
C ALA A 187 -7.71 3.64 6.87
N THR A 188 -7.72 4.81 6.22
CA THR A 188 -7.30 6.08 6.83
C THR A 188 -8.27 6.54 7.92
N ALA A 189 -9.58 6.41 7.71
CA ALA A 189 -10.59 6.69 8.73
C ALA A 189 -10.42 5.76 9.96
N ASN A 190 -10.21 4.46 9.74
CA ASN A 190 -9.96 3.50 10.81
C ASN A 190 -8.69 3.82 11.61
N ALA A 191 -7.62 4.27 10.94
CA ALA A 191 -6.38 4.69 11.60
C ALA A 191 -6.59 5.90 12.53
N LEU A 192 -7.57 6.76 12.22
CA LEU A 192 -8.00 7.89 13.06
C LEU A 192 -9.04 7.48 14.13
N GLY A 193 -9.38 6.20 14.24
CA GLY A 193 -10.38 5.70 15.19
C GLY A 193 -11.83 5.95 14.76
N LEU A 194 -12.08 6.32 13.50
CA LEU A 194 -13.41 6.51 12.95
C LEU A 194 -13.95 5.18 12.41
N SER A 195 -15.22 4.87 12.68
CA SER A 195 -15.84 3.64 12.15
C SER A 195 -16.11 3.68 10.65
N GLN A 196 -16.27 4.89 10.09
CA GLN A 196 -16.42 5.15 8.66
C GLN A 196 -15.88 6.55 8.32
N PRO A 197 -15.54 6.81 7.05
CA PRO A 197 -15.22 8.15 6.58
C PRO A 197 -16.36 9.15 6.86
N PRO A 198 -16.06 10.44 7.14
CA PRO A 198 -17.07 11.44 7.51
C PRO A 198 -18.16 11.68 6.46
N LEU A 199 -17.87 11.39 5.18
CA LEU A 199 -18.83 11.54 4.08
C LEU A 199 -19.12 10.16 3.47
N PRO A 200 -20.41 9.81 3.25
CA PRO A 200 -20.74 8.57 2.59
C PRO A 200 -20.25 8.59 1.15
N PHE A 201 -19.64 7.49 0.71
CA PHE A 201 -19.26 7.31 -0.68
C PHE A 201 -20.52 7.34 -1.56
N ARG A 202 -20.52 8.21 -2.57
CA ARG A 202 -21.65 8.50 -3.46
C ARG A 202 -21.66 7.60 -4.70
N ASP A 203 -20.84 6.56 -4.70
CA ASP A 203 -20.67 5.71 -5.86
C ASP A 203 -21.97 4.99 -6.18
N THR A 204 -22.29 4.96 -7.47
CA THR A 204 -23.41 4.21 -8.02
C THR A 204 -23.12 2.72 -8.11
N VAL A 205 -21.93 2.28 -7.70
CA VAL A 205 -21.66 0.88 -7.41
C VAL A 205 -22.39 0.52 -6.10
N THR A 206 -23.72 0.54 -6.18
CA THR A 206 -24.44 -0.64 -5.76
C THR A 206 -23.69 -1.73 -6.49
N VAL A 207 -22.91 -2.55 -5.78
CA VAL A 207 -22.55 -3.85 -6.32
C VAL A 207 -23.92 -4.44 -6.59
N THR A 208 -24.40 -4.27 -7.82
CA THR A 208 -25.46 -5.07 -8.35
C THR A 208 -24.79 -6.41 -8.24
N ALA A 209 -25.08 -7.10 -7.14
CA ALA A 209 -24.80 -8.48 -6.99
C ALA A 209 -25.46 -9.06 -8.24
N LYS A 210 -24.69 -9.20 -9.32
CA LYS A 210 -25.06 -9.98 -10.48
C LYS A 210 -25.36 -11.31 -9.83
N GLN A 211 -26.65 -11.56 -9.58
CA GLN A 211 -27.20 -12.59 -8.71
C GLN A 211 -26.14 -13.28 -7.87
N ALA A 212 -26.04 -12.94 -6.58
CA ALA A 212 -25.33 -13.81 -5.64
C ALA A 212 -25.98 -15.19 -5.71
N PHE A 213 -25.50 -16.02 -6.64
CA PHE A 213 -25.86 -17.43 -6.70
C PHE A 213 -25.42 -17.98 -5.34
N PRO A 214 -26.29 -18.74 -4.66
CA PRO A 214 -25.95 -19.27 -3.35
C PRO A 214 -24.61 -20.00 -3.46
N PRO A 215 -23.67 -19.77 -2.53
CA PRO A 215 -22.35 -20.39 -2.60
C PRO A 215 -22.52 -21.90 -2.74
N THR A 216 -21.82 -22.47 -3.72
CA THR A 216 -21.88 -23.91 -3.95
C THR A 216 -21.28 -24.60 -2.73
N LYS A 217 -21.95 -25.64 -2.23
CA LYS A 217 -21.43 -26.40 -1.10
C LYS A 217 -20.06 -27.01 -1.48
N PRO A 218 -19.02 -26.85 -0.66
CA PRO A 218 -17.72 -27.44 -0.96
C PRO A 218 -17.83 -28.97 -1.10
N SER A 219 -17.10 -29.53 -2.07
CA SER A 219 -17.08 -30.98 -2.33
C SER A 219 -16.42 -31.78 -1.20
N GLU A 220 -15.38 -31.21 -0.57
CA GLU A 220 -14.65 -31.83 0.51
C GLU A 220 -14.60 -30.93 1.75
N THR A 221 -15.06 -31.46 2.88
CA THR A 221 -15.08 -30.76 4.16
C THR A 221 -14.42 -31.56 5.28
N PHE A 222 -14.04 -30.88 6.35
CA PHE A 222 -13.70 -31.50 7.63
C PHE A 222 -14.31 -30.70 8.78
N THR A 223 -14.32 -31.28 9.98
CA THR A 223 -14.86 -30.62 11.17
C THR A 223 -13.75 -29.89 11.92
N LEU A 224 -13.91 -28.58 12.11
CA LEU A 224 -13.05 -27.74 12.92
C LEU A 224 -13.90 -27.12 14.04
N ASN A 225 -13.64 -27.51 15.29
CA ASN A 225 -14.38 -27.06 16.47
C ASN A 225 -15.92 -27.15 16.31
N GLY A 226 -16.41 -28.29 15.83
CA GLY A 226 -17.84 -28.54 15.60
C GLY A 226 -18.45 -27.86 14.36
N LYS A 227 -17.68 -27.06 13.61
CA LYS A 227 -18.11 -26.46 12.35
C LYS A 227 -17.56 -27.25 11.15
N GLN A 228 -18.40 -27.51 10.17
CA GLN A 228 -17.97 -28.05 8.88
C GLN A 228 -17.35 -26.94 8.04
N VAL A 229 -16.10 -27.11 7.65
CA VAL A 229 -15.34 -26.15 6.84
C VAL A 229 -14.74 -26.85 5.61
N PRO A 230 -14.52 -26.16 4.49
CA PRO A 230 -13.86 -26.74 3.32
C PRO A 230 -12.42 -27.17 3.66
N ARG A 231 -11.89 -28.16 2.94
CA ARG A 231 -10.47 -28.56 3.08
C ARG A 231 -9.46 -27.54 2.54
N ILE A 232 -9.91 -26.63 1.70
CA ILE A 232 -9.09 -25.60 1.07
C ILE A 232 -9.46 -24.25 1.67
N PHE A 233 -8.44 -23.52 2.13
CA PHE A 233 -8.55 -22.14 2.63
C PHE A 233 -7.78 -21.23 1.68
N SER A 234 -8.45 -20.20 1.18
CA SER A 234 -7.84 -19.20 0.30
C SER A 234 -7.16 -18.12 1.13
N GLY A 235 -5.83 -18.09 1.12
CA GLY A 235 -5.06 -17.02 1.76
C GLY A 235 -5.26 -15.68 1.05
N LEU A 236 -5.34 -14.59 1.82
CA LEU A 236 -5.45 -13.22 1.31
C LEU A 236 -4.16 -12.41 1.42
N TRP A 237 -3.02 -13.07 1.62
CA TRP A 237 -1.72 -12.41 1.81
C TRP A 237 -1.33 -11.46 0.66
N GLN A 238 -1.82 -11.69 -0.56
CA GLN A 238 -1.58 -10.81 -1.72
C GLN A 238 -2.13 -9.40 -1.52
N MET A 239 -3.05 -9.21 -0.56
CA MET A 239 -3.62 -7.92 -0.20
C MET A 239 -2.71 -7.10 0.74
N SER A 240 -1.65 -7.70 1.26
CA SER A 240 -0.70 -7.04 2.16
C SER A 240 0.12 -5.92 1.52
N SER A 241 0.28 -5.92 0.19
CA SER A 241 1.01 -4.86 -0.52
C SER A 241 0.68 -4.83 -2.02
N PRO A 242 0.56 -3.63 -2.61
CA PRO A 242 0.47 -3.44 -4.06
C PRO A 242 1.67 -3.99 -4.85
N ALA A 243 2.78 -4.32 -4.19
CA ALA A 243 3.91 -5.00 -4.81
C ALA A 243 3.55 -6.37 -5.41
N TRP A 244 2.46 -6.99 -4.95
CA TRP A 244 1.93 -8.26 -5.45
C TRP A 244 0.83 -8.10 -6.51
N GLY A 245 0.49 -6.86 -6.85
CA GLY A 245 -0.60 -6.51 -7.75
C GLY A 245 -1.63 -5.60 -7.07
N SER A 246 -2.44 -4.93 -7.88
CA SER A 246 -3.54 -4.10 -7.42
C SER A 246 -4.72 -4.22 -8.39
N ALA A 247 -5.93 -4.04 -7.87
CA ALA A 247 -7.15 -4.07 -8.67
C ALA A 247 -8.19 -3.13 -8.05
N PRO A 248 -9.11 -2.57 -8.87
CA PRO A 248 -10.27 -1.85 -8.37
C PRO A 248 -11.11 -2.70 -7.42
N THR A 249 -11.80 -2.05 -6.47
CA THR A 249 -12.60 -2.74 -5.45
C THR A 249 -13.66 -3.64 -6.09
N SER A 250 -14.36 -3.15 -7.11
CA SER A 250 -15.38 -3.90 -7.85
C SER A 250 -14.85 -5.23 -8.42
N LYS A 251 -13.64 -5.21 -9.00
CA LYS A 251 -13.00 -6.42 -9.53
C LYS A 251 -12.61 -7.39 -8.43
N ILE A 252 -12.13 -6.90 -7.30
CA ILE A 252 -11.77 -7.78 -6.17
C ILE A 252 -13.03 -8.46 -5.64
N VAL A 253 -14.12 -7.71 -5.44
CA VAL A 253 -15.42 -8.24 -4.97
C VAL A 253 -16.02 -9.25 -5.97
N GLU A 254 -15.93 -8.97 -7.28
CA GLU A 254 -16.37 -9.90 -8.33
C GLU A 254 -15.58 -11.22 -8.28
N GLN A 255 -14.26 -11.14 -8.03
CA GLN A 255 -13.43 -12.32 -7.86
C GLN A 255 -13.78 -13.10 -6.58
N PHE A 256 -14.02 -12.44 -5.45
CA PHE A 256 -14.50 -13.12 -4.23
C PHE A 256 -15.82 -13.87 -4.48
N SER A 257 -16.76 -13.20 -5.14
CA SER A 257 -18.05 -13.80 -5.52
C SER A 257 -17.85 -15.03 -6.40
N THR A 258 -16.95 -14.94 -7.37
CA THR A 258 -16.59 -16.07 -8.25
C THR A 258 -16.00 -17.24 -7.45
N HIS A 259 -15.09 -16.98 -6.50
CA HIS A 259 -14.51 -18.04 -5.65
C HIS A 259 -15.58 -18.73 -4.79
N ALA A 260 -16.45 -17.96 -4.16
CA ALA A 260 -17.56 -18.50 -3.36
C ALA A 260 -18.52 -19.34 -4.20
N GLN A 261 -18.81 -18.93 -5.44
CA GLN A 261 -19.62 -19.71 -6.39
C GLN A 261 -18.99 -21.05 -6.77
N HIS A 262 -17.65 -21.15 -6.76
CA HIS A 262 -16.93 -22.40 -7.00
C HIS A 262 -16.69 -23.23 -5.73
N GLY A 263 -17.27 -22.86 -4.60
CA GLY A 263 -17.18 -23.59 -3.33
C GLY A 263 -15.94 -23.28 -2.49
N PHE A 264 -15.17 -22.25 -2.87
CA PHE A 264 -14.09 -21.70 -2.04
C PHE A 264 -14.67 -20.67 -1.06
N THR A 265 -15.22 -21.16 0.05
CA THR A 265 -15.95 -20.35 1.04
C THR A 265 -15.19 -20.12 2.35
N ALA A 266 -13.91 -20.48 2.42
CA ALA A 266 -13.06 -20.22 3.57
C ALA A 266 -11.84 -19.38 3.14
N PHE A 267 -11.67 -18.24 3.80
CA PHE A 267 -10.60 -17.29 3.52
C PHE A 267 -9.77 -17.07 4.78
N ASP A 268 -8.45 -17.07 4.62
CA ASP A 268 -7.50 -16.79 5.69
C ASP A 268 -7.11 -15.30 5.65
N MET A 269 -7.31 -14.62 6.78
CA MET A 269 -7.13 -13.18 6.95
C MET A 269 -6.28 -12.88 8.18
N ALA A 270 -5.49 -11.82 8.10
CA ALA A 270 -4.74 -11.30 9.22
C ALA A 270 -4.74 -9.76 9.20
N ASP A 271 -4.59 -9.16 10.38
CA ASP A 271 -4.47 -7.71 10.59
C ASP A 271 -3.39 -7.04 9.75
N HIS A 272 -2.32 -7.77 9.43
CA HIS A 272 -1.22 -7.30 8.59
C HIS A 272 -1.41 -7.58 7.09
N TYR A 273 -2.56 -8.12 6.65
CA TYR A 273 -2.92 -8.31 5.23
C TYR A 273 -3.61 -7.08 4.62
N GLY A 274 -3.24 -5.88 5.09
CA GLY A 274 -3.71 -4.61 4.53
C GLY A 274 -5.21 -4.43 4.71
N ASP A 275 -5.95 -4.46 3.61
CA ASP A 275 -7.40 -4.20 3.56
C ASP A 275 -8.24 -5.48 3.42
N ALA A 276 -7.69 -6.65 3.70
CA ALA A 276 -8.39 -7.94 3.65
C ALA A 276 -9.76 -7.90 4.35
N GLU A 277 -9.80 -7.34 5.56
CA GLU A 277 -11.04 -7.23 6.34
C GLU A 277 -12.03 -6.22 5.73
N ILE A 278 -11.53 -5.09 5.21
CA ILE A 278 -12.35 -4.05 4.57
C ILE A 278 -13.05 -4.61 3.34
N ILE A 279 -12.31 -5.36 2.51
CA ILE A 279 -12.87 -5.95 1.29
C ILE A 279 -13.81 -7.09 1.64
N PHE A 280 -13.43 -8.00 2.54
CA PHE A 280 -14.27 -9.13 2.92
C PHE A 280 -15.63 -8.66 3.45
N ALA A 281 -15.65 -7.65 4.32
CA ALA A 281 -16.89 -7.06 4.83
C ALA A 281 -17.77 -6.44 3.71
N SER A 282 -17.17 -5.94 2.63
CA SER A 282 -17.90 -5.39 1.48
C SER A 282 -18.38 -6.44 0.47
N ALA A 283 -17.82 -7.65 0.52
CA ALA A 283 -18.17 -8.77 -0.36
C ALA A 283 -19.16 -9.76 0.26
N SER A 284 -19.44 -9.61 1.57
CA SER A 284 -20.30 -10.50 2.38
C SER A 284 -21.76 -10.07 2.40
#